data_AF-A0A4T0URJ2-F1
#
_entry.id   AF-A0A4T0URJ2-F1
#
_cell.length_a   1.000
_cell.length_b   1.000
_cell.length_c   1.000
_cell.angle_alpha   90.00
_cell.angle_beta   90.00
_cell.angle_gamma   90.00
#
_symmetry.space_group_name_H-M   'P 1'
#
loop_
_entity.id
_entity.type
_entity.pdbx_description
1 polymer ?
#
loop_
_entity_poly.entity_id
_entity_poly.type
_entity_poly.pdbx_seq_one_letter_code
_entity_poly.pdbx_strand_id
1 'polypeptide(L)'
;MVTTKTLGPAEFEQLALGACLLGGGGGGPLSGAAPLLDYLRELGRPVTLAEADDLPADTLAACVAGIGAPNAASHGGDFTAAPLLAFTRYASLLAQAPGAVLPAEIGAMNSLIPAVVAAQTGLPLVARCPR
;
A
#
# COMPACT_ATOMS: atom_id res chain seq x y z
N MET A 1 24.59 4.19 -0.18
CA MET A 1 24.15 3.31 0.92
C MET A 1 22.64 3.31 0.86
N VAL A 2 22.04 2.16 0.51
CA VAL A 2 20.58 1.98 0.49
C VAL A 2 20.11 2.13 1.94
N THR A 3 19.27 3.12 2.21
CA THR A 3 18.72 3.33 3.55
C THR A 3 17.43 2.54 3.62
N THR A 4 17.52 1.27 4.03
CA THR A 4 16.34 0.42 4.15
C THR A 4 15.50 0.88 5.34
N LYS A 5 14.46 1.67 5.06
CA LYS A 5 13.48 2.11 6.05
C LYS A 5 12.39 1.05 6.16
N THR A 6 11.99 0.74 7.38
CA THR A 6 10.94 -0.24 7.65
C THR A 6 9.73 0.44 8.28
N LEU A 7 8.53 0.03 7.90
CA LEU A 7 7.28 0.49 8.48
C LEU A 7 6.75 -0.57 9.45
N GLY A 8 6.55 -0.16 10.71
CA GLY A 8 5.81 -0.90 11.72
C GLY A 8 4.52 -0.18 12.09
N PRO A 9 3.81 -0.62 13.15
CA PRO A 9 2.51 -0.08 13.53
C PRO A 9 2.51 1.45 13.73
N ALA A 10 3.52 1.99 14.41
CA ALA A 10 3.63 3.43 14.66
C ALA A 10 3.87 4.21 13.37
N GLU A 11 4.72 3.71 12.47
CA GLU A 11 4.98 4.36 11.18
C GLU A 11 3.74 4.31 10.27
N PHE A 12 2.93 3.25 10.32
CA PHE A 12 1.68 3.18 9.56
C PHE A 12 0.64 4.19 10.06
N GLU A 13 0.53 4.39 11.37
CA GLU A 13 -0.35 5.43 11.94
C GLU A 13 0.09 6.83 11.49
N GLN A 14 1.40 7.12 11.54
CA GLN A 14 1.96 8.38 11.06
C GLN A 14 1.76 8.56 9.55
N LEU A 15 1.92 7.48 8.76
CA LEU A 15 1.69 7.47 7.32
C LEU A 15 0.23 7.80 7.01
N ALA A 16 -0.73 7.18 7.70
CA ALA A 16 -2.16 7.42 7.48
C ALA A 16 -2.53 8.88 7.76
N LEU A 17 -2.03 9.45 8.86
CA LEU A 17 -2.26 10.85 9.23
C LEU A 17 -1.64 11.83 8.22
N GLY A 18 -0.36 11.61 7.87
CA GLY A 18 0.34 12.45 6.89
C GLY A 18 -0.28 12.36 5.51
N ALA A 19 -0.63 11.16 5.05
CA ALA A 19 -1.29 10.94 3.77
C ALA A 19 -2.70 11.55 3.74
N CYS A 20 -3.45 11.50 4.84
CA CYS A 20 -4.74 12.19 4.94
C CYS A 20 -4.60 13.70 4.76
N LEU A 21 -3.58 14.30 5.38
CA LEU A 21 -3.31 15.74 5.28
C LEU A 21 -2.88 16.13 3.86
N LEU A 22 -1.99 15.34 3.24
CA LEU A 22 -1.39 15.64 1.95
C LEU A 22 -2.24 15.22 0.74
N GLY A 23 -3.22 14.33 0.94
CA GLY A 23 -4.07 13.79 -0.13
C GLY A 23 -5.08 14.77 -0.73
N GLY A 24 -5.14 16.03 -0.25
CA GLY A 24 -6.00 17.06 -0.85
C GLY A 24 -7.50 16.76 -0.82
N GLY A 25 -7.94 15.89 0.09
CA GLY A 25 -9.33 15.41 0.19
C GLY A 25 -9.64 14.12 -0.58
N GLY A 26 -8.68 13.57 -1.34
CA GLY A 26 -8.76 12.29 -2.04
C GLY A 26 -8.13 11.10 -1.28
N GLY A 27 -8.07 9.93 -1.92
CA GLY A 27 -7.35 8.74 -1.42
C GLY A 27 -7.88 8.08 -0.13
N GLY A 28 -9.10 8.43 0.27
CA GLY A 28 -9.87 7.78 1.32
C GLY A 28 -9.71 8.41 2.72
N PRO A 29 -10.77 8.40 3.54
CA PRO A 29 -10.78 9.04 4.86
C PRO A 29 -10.03 8.22 5.93
N LEU A 30 -9.61 8.87 7.02
CA LEU A 30 -9.01 8.20 8.19
C LEU A 30 -9.91 7.13 8.81
N SER A 31 -11.23 7.30 8.78
CA SER A 31 -12.18 6.30 9.28
C SER A 31 -12.09 4.98 8.51
N GLY A 32 -11.79 5.01 7.21
CA GLY A 32 -11.54 3.81 6.40
C GLY A 32 -10.13 3.24 6.56
N ALA A 33 -9.19 4.04 7.05
CA ALA A 33 -7.82 3.61 7.34
C ALA A 33 -7.71 2.84 8.67
N ALA A 34 -8.53 3.15 9.67
CA ALA A 34 -8.53 2.49 10.98
C ALA A 34 -8.55 0.94 10.92
N PRO A 35 -9.47 0.28 10.19
CA PRO A 35 -9.46 -1.18 10.11
C PRO A 35 -8.21 -1.75 9.41
N LEU A 36 -7.58 -1.00 8.51
CA LEU A 36 -6.32 -1.40 7.86
C LEU A 36 -5.15 -1.33 8.83
N LEU A 37 -5.10 -0.30 9.69
CA LEU A 37 -4.09 -0.16 10.74
C LEU A 37 -4.20 -1.30 11.76
N ASP A 38 -5.42 -1.63 12.17
CA ASP A 38 -5.68 -2.75 13.07
C ASP A 38 -5.22 -4.07 12.46
N TYR A 39 -5.57 -4.31 11.18
CA TYR A 39 -5.11 -5.48 10.44
C TYR A 39 -3.58 -5.56 10.34
N LEU A 40 -2.90 -4.46 9.98
CA LEU A 40 -1.44 -4.42 9.89
C LEU A 40 -0.78 -4.70 11.25
N ARG A 41 -1.36 -4.19 12.34
CA ARG A 41 -0.90 -4.43 13.71
C ARG A 41 -1.05 -5.90 14.10
N GLU A 42 -2.19 -6.51 13.79
CA GLU A 42 -2.47 -7.94 14.03
C GLU A 42 -1.58 -8.86 13.20
N LEU A 43 -1.36 -8.50 11.92
CA LEU A 43 -0.48 -9.26 11.03
C LEU A 43 0.97 -9.25 11.53
N GLY A 44 1.40 -8.16 12.17
CA GLY A 44 2.69 -8.07 12.86
C GLY A 44 3.92 -8.17 11.95
N ARG A 45 3.74 -7.96 10.63
CA ARG A 45 4.81 -8.07 9.63
C ARG A 45 5.34 -6.69 9.24
N PRO A 46 6.66 -6.45 9.35
CA PRO A 46 7.25 -5.20 8.88
C PRO A 46 7.14 -5.08 7.35
N VAL A 47 6.99 -3.86 6.86
CA VAL A 47 7.06 -3.55 5.42
C VAL A 47 8.32 -2.75 5.12
N THR A 48 9.10 -3.23 4.15
CA THR A 48 10.23 -2.47 3.63
C THR A 48 9.71 -1.32 2.76
N LEU A 49 10.09 -0.08 3.11
CA LEU A 49 9.88 1.10 2.28
C LEU A 49 11.13 1.31 1.43
N ALA A 50 10.98 1.29 0.10
CA ALA A 50 12.07 1.45 -0.85
C ALA A 50 11.86 2.69 -1.73
N GLU A 51 12.93 3.40 -2.04
CA GLU A 51 12.93 4.32 -3.18
C GLU A 51 13.01 3.51 -4.47
N ALA A 52 12.47 4.03 -5.57
CA ALA A 52 12.54 3.33 -6.85
C ALA A 52 13.98 3.09 -7.33
N ASP A 53 14.89 4.03 -7.01
CA ASP A 53 16.32 3.93 -7.34
C ASP A 53 17.06 2.86 -6.51
N ASP A 54 16.46 2.37 -5.42
CA ASP A 54 17.00 1.29 -4.59
C ASP A 54 16.61 -0.11 -5.13
N LEU A 55 15.71 -0.18 -6.11
CA LEU A 55 15.27 -1.43 -6.73
C LEU A 55 16.13 -1.76 -7.98
N PRO A 56 16.27 -3.05 -8.34
CA PRO A 56 16.83 -3.42 -9.64
C PRO A 56 16.11 -2.71 -10.79
N ALA A 57 16.86 -2.26 -11.80
CA ALA A 57 16.35 -1.41 -12.88
C ALA A 57 15.19 -2.03 -13.69
N ASP A 58 15.08 -3.35 -13.70
CA ASP A 58 14.05 -4.13 -14.40
C ASP A 58 12.91 -4.60 -13.47
N THR A 59 12.86 -4.07 -12.23
CA THR A 59 11.80 -4.40 -11.27
C THR A 59 10.47 -3.82 -11.73
N LEU A 60 9.52 -4.70 -12.04
CA LEU A 60 8.13 -4.29 -12.25
C LEU A 60 7.47 -4.02 -10.89
N ALA A 61 6.92 -2.82 -10.72
CA ALA A 61 6.06 -2.49 -9.59
C ALA A 61 4.59 -2.56 -10.04
N ALA A 62 3.72 -3.18 -9.24
CA ALA A 62 2.29 -3.18 -9.50
C ALA A 62 1.59 -2.14 -8.63
N CYS A 63 0.78 -1.32 -9.30
CA CYS A 63 -0.03 -0.31 -8.66
C CYS A 63 -1.23 -0.97 -7.96
N VAL A 64 -1.42 -0.68 -6.67
CA VAL A 64 -2.57 -1.18 -5.88
C VAL A 64 -3.29 0.01 -5.25
N ALA A 65 -4.61 0.06 -5.45
CA ALA A 65 -5.48 1.09 -4.89
C ALA A 65 -6.92 0.59 -4.75
N GLY A 66 -7.66 1.22 -3.83
CA GLY A 66 -9.11 1.17 -3.80
C GLY A 66 -9.68 2.27 -4.71
N ILE A 67 -10.63 1.92 -5.57
CA ILE A 67 -11.36 2.86 -6.43
C ILE A 67 -12.85 2.69 -6.19
N GLY A 68 -13.55 3.80 -5.95
CA GLY A 68 -14.99 3.81 -5.76
C GLY A 68 -15.47 5.00 -4.93
N ALA A 69 -16.79 5.07 -4.74
CA ALA A 69 -17.39 6.10 -3.90
C ALA A 69 -17.12 5.83 -2.41
N PRO A 70 -16.70 6.84 -1.62
CA PRO A 70 -16.49 6.66 -0.18
C PRO A 70 -17.72 6.12 0.57
N ASN A 71 -18.93 6.52 0.16
CA ASN A 71 -20.17 6.03 0.75
C ASN A 71 -20.39 4.52 0.51
N ALA A 72 -19.96 4.00 -0.64
CA ALA A 72 -20.02 2.56 -0.89
C ALA A 72 -19.01 1.81 -0.02
N ALA A 73 -17.80 2.35 0.13
CA ALA A 73 -16.76 1.78 0.99
C ALA A 73 -17.20 1.68 2.46
N SER A 74 -17.98 2.64 2.96
CA SER A 74 -18.52 2.60 4.33
C SER A 74 -19.55 1.49 4.59
N HIS A 75 -20.03 0.81 3.56
CA HIS A 75 -20.98 -0.32 3.69
C HIS A 75 -20.30 -1.70 3.76
N GLY A 76 -18.96 -1.77 3.90
CA GLY A 76 -18.26 -3.03 4.18
C GLY A 76 -17.44 -3.57 3.02
N GLY A 77 -16.59 -2.75 2.41
CA GLY A 77 -15.60 -3.22 1.43
C GLY A 77 -14.50 -4.08 2.07
N ASP A 78 -14.08 -5.13 1.38
CA ASP A 78 -12.88 -5.89 1.75
C ASP A 78 -11.63 -5.20 1.17
N PHE A 79 -10.85 -4.58 2.06
CA PHE A 79 -9.61 -3.90 1.73
C PHE A 79 -8.36 -4.64 2.23
N THR A 80 -8.49 -5.90 2.64
CA THR A 80 -7.37 -6.71 3.13
C THR A 80 -7.14 -7.96 2.29
N ALA A 81 -8.15 -8.79 2.05
CA ALA A 81 -8.00 -10.01 1.26
C ALA A 81 -8.21 -9.78 -0.24
N ALA A 82 -9.21 -8.97 -0.62
CA ALA A 82 -9.48 -8.66 -2.03
C ALA A 82 -8.28 -8.00 -2.76
N PRO A 83 -7.55 -7.04 -2.17
CA PRO A 83 -6.36 -6.47 -2.82
C PRO A 83 -5.25 -7.50 -3.07
N LEU A 84 -5.01 -8.42 -2.13
CA LEU A 84 -4.05 -9.50 -2.31
C LEU A 84 -4.45 -10.46 -3.43
N LEU A 85 -5.75 -10.82 -3.47
CA LEU A 85 -6.28 -11.69 -4.51
C LEU A 85 -6.12 -11.03 -5.89
N ALA A 86 -6.47 -9.74 -6.00
CA ALA A 86 -6.31 -8.97 -7.23
C ALA A 86 -4.83 -8.90 -7.66
N PHE A 87 -3.92 -8.55 -6.74
CA PHE A 87 -2.49 -8.51 -6.99
C PHE A 87 -1.96 -9.87 -7.48
N THR A 88 -2.31 -10.96 -6.79
CA THR A 88 -1.84 -12.31 -7.10
C THR A 88 -2.35 -12.76 -8.48
N ARG A 89 -3.62 -12.48 -8.80
CA ARG A 89 -4.20 -12.80 -10.11
C ARG A 89 -3.54 -11.98 -11.21
N TYR A 90 -3.38 -10.68 -11.03
CA TYR A 90 -2.69 -9.83 -11.98
C TYR A 90 -1.25 -10.30 -12.23
N ALA A 91 -0.50 -10.58 -11.16
CA ALA A 91 0.86 -11.10 -11.26
C ALA A 91 0.95 -12.41 -12.07
N SER A 92 -0.04 -13.30 -11.94
CA SER A 92 -0.07 -14.57 -12.68
C SER A 92 -0.33 -14.42 -14.19
N LEU A 93 -0.80 -13.25 -14.64
CA LEU A 93 -1.05 -12.96 -16.05
C LEU A 93 0.16 -12.34 -16.76
N LEU A 94 1.18 -11.94 -16.01
CA LEU A 94 2.38 -11.30 -16.54
C LEU A 94 3.47 -12.34 -16.85
N ALA A 95 4.30 -12.07 -17.86
CA ALA A 95 5.49 -12.86 -18.13
C ALA A 95 6.55 -12.75 -17.01
N GLN A 96 6.54 -11.63 -16.28
CA GLN A 96 7.36 -11.36 -15.11
C GLN A 96 6.46 -10.84 -13.99
N ALA A 97 6.48 -11.50 -12.84
CA ALA A 97 5.69 -11.07 -11.69
C ALA A 97 6.24 -9.74 -11.11
N PRO A 98 5.39 -8.87 -10.54
CA PRO A 98 5.85 -7.65 -9.90
C PRO A 98 6.75 -7.96 -8.70
N GLY A 99 7.88 -7.26 -8.61
CA GLY A 99 8.82 -7.34 -7.49
C GLY A 99 8.61 -6.26 -6.42
N ALA A 100 7.65 -5.36 -6.62
CA ALA A 100 7.32 -4.28 -5.67
C ALA A 100 5.84 -3.87 -5.76
N VAL A 101 5.34 -3.23 -4.69
CA VAL A 101 3.98 -2.67 -4.63
C VAL A 101 4.07 -1.15 -4.65
N LEU A 102 3.24 -0.50 -5.48
CA LEU A 102 3.20 0.95 -5.64
C LEU A 102 1.81 1.50 -5.26
N PRO A 103 1.72 2.49 -4.36
CA PRO A 103 0.48 3.24 -4.16
C PRO A 103 0.09 4.05 -5.41
N ALA A 104 -1.21 4.10 -5.74
CA ALA A 104 -1.69 4.89 -6.89
C ALA A 104 -1.72 6.39 -6.63
N GLU A 105 -2.02 6.79 -5.39
CA GLU A 105 -2.15 8.17 -4.98
C GLU A 105 -1.89 8.34 -3.48
N ILE A 106 -1.72 9.58 -3.04
CA ILE A 106 -1.57 9.93 -1.64
C ILE A 106 -2.97 9.99 -1.00
N GLY A 107 -3.16 9.24 0.08
CA GLY A 107 -4.35 9.32 0.92
C GLY A 107 -4.38 8.23 1.98
N ALA A 108 -5.19 8.41 3.02
CA ALA A 108 -5.13 7.55 4.20
C ALA A 108 -5.37 6.07 3.87
N MET A 109 -6.34 5.78 3.01
CA MET A 109 -6.59 4.40 2.58
C MET A 109 -5.65 3.99 1.45
N ASN A 110 -5.47 4.82 0.42
CA ASN A 110 -4.66 4.47 -0.75
C ASN A 110 -3.14 4.41 -0.48
N SER A 111 -2.68 4.85 0.69
CA SER A 111 -1.34 4.55 1.20
C SER A 111 -1.27 3.25 2.04
N LEU A 112 -2.36 2.84 2.69
CA LEU A 112 -2.39 1.63 3.54
C LEU A 112 -2.82 0.35 2.81
N ILE A 113 -3.76 0.42 1.87
CA ILE A 113 -4.18 -0.74 1.05
C ILE A 113 -2.96 -1.38 0.34
N PRO A 114 -2.10 -0.64 -0.39
CA PRO A 114 -0.87 -1.22 -0.94
C PRO A 114 0.10 -1.70 0.15
N ALA A 115 0.16 -1.03 1.30
CA ALA A 115 1.00 -1.48 2.42
C ALA A 115 0.53 -2.82 3.00
N VAL A 116 -0.78 -3.08 3.03
CA VAL A 116 -1.35 -4.39 3.40
C VAL A 116 -0.88 -5.47 2.43
N VAL A 117 -0.94 -5.22 1.12
CA VAL A 117 -0.43 -6.18 0.12
C VAL A 117 1.08 -6.40 0.27
N ALA A 118 1.85 -5.33 0.50
CA ALA A 118 3.28 -5.42 0.77
C ALA A 118 3.57 -6.26 2.02
N ALA A 119 2.82 -6.05 3.11
CA ALA A 119 2.96 -6.82 4.34
C ALA A 119 2.61 -8.31 4.15
N GLN A 120 1.58 -8.61 3.36
CA GLN A 120 1.13 -9.98 3.08
C GLN A 120 2.11 -10.73 2.16
N THR A 121 2.66 -10.06 1.15
CA THR A 121 3.56 -10.66 0.15
C THR A 121 5.03 -10.65 0.58
N GLY A 122 5.44 -9.73 1.45
CA GLY A 122 6.85 -9.46 1.77
C GLY A 122 7.58 -8.64 0.71
N LEU A 123 6.88 -8.12 -0.30
CA LEU A 123 7.46 -7.24 -1.31
C LEU A 123 7.65 -5.82 -0.76
N PRO A 124 8.65 -5.06 -1.24
CA PRO A 124 8.83 -3.67 -0.86
C PRO A 124 7.66 -2.80 -1.33
N LEU A 125 7.30 -1.83 -0.49
CA LEU A 125 6.42 -0.72 -0.82
C LEU A 125 7.26 0.43 -1.38
N VAL A 126 6.93 0.93 -2.56
CA VAL A 126 7.66 2.02 -3.21
C VAL A 126 7.17 3.37 -2.66
N ALA A 127 8.10 4.17 -2.12
CA ALA A 127 7.80 5.48 -1.53
C ALA A 127 7.45 6.54 -2.58
N ARG A 128 8.06 6.44 -3.77
CA ARG A 128 7.99 7.44 -4.83
C ARG A 128 8.34 6.79 -6.18
N CYS A 129 7.62 7.17 -7.22
CA CYS A 129 8.03 6.88 -8.60
C CYS A 129 9.15 7.87 -9.04
N PRO A 130 10.16 7.44 -9.83
CA PRO A 130 11.15 8.36 -10.40
C PRO A 130 10.45 9.48 -11.19
N ARG A 131 11.09 10.66 -11.24
CA ARG A 131 10.57 11.78 -12.02
C ARG A 131 10.90 11.59 -13.50
#